data_AF-A0A6A5G819-F1
#
_entry.id   AF-A0A6A5G819-F1
#
_cell.length_a   1.000
_cell.length_b   1.000
_cell.length_c   1.000
_cell.angle_alpha   90.00
_cell.angle_beta   90.00
_cell.angle_gamma   90.00
#
_symmetry.space_group_name_H-M   'P 1'
#
loop_
_entity.id
_entity.type
_entity.pdbx_description
1 polymer ?
#
loop_
_entity_poly.entity_id
_entity_poly.type
_entity_poly.pdbx_seq_one_letter_code
_entity_poly.pdbx_strand_id
1 'polypeptide(L)'
;MHTALHITILSDVLIVWILESNRGHQEGDDLDTTVDTVKMIDSSDDEDLKDNDCFEKDDSVLRYHDLKCSVCKSFYHESIKKRTPKLLSCGHTVCSGCAKMLFKLDYVYIQCPVCREVIDIDYIELKKNYALLGIIQEMKQDKKMVQQSLS
;
A
#
# COMPACT_ATOMS: atom_id res chain seq x y z
N MET A 1 -40.18 6.64 -33.27
CA MET A 1 -39.77 6.32 -31.88
C MET A 1 -38.57 5.36 -31.80
N HIS A 2 -38.26 4.58 -32.85
CA HIS A 2 -37.12 3.65 -32.86
C HIS A 2 -35.74 4.32 -33.00
N THR A 3 -35.65 5.52 -33.58
CA THR A 3 -34.38 6.22 -33.82
C THR A 3 -33.82 6.89 -32.57
N ALA A 4 -34.67 7.50 -31.74
CA ALA A 4 -34.27 8.11 -30.47
C ALA A 4 -33.75 7.06 -29.48
N LEU A 5 -34.38 5.88 -29.44
CA LEU A 5 -33.99 4.75 -28.59
C LEU A 5 -32.63 4.17 -29.02
N HIS A 6 -32.36 4.10 -30.33
CA HIS A 6 -31.04 3.73 -30.85
C HIS A 6 -29.96 4.77 -30.50
N ILE A 7 -30.28 6.07 -30.57
CA ILE A 7 -29.32 7.13 -30.22
C ILE A 7 -28.93 7.07 -28.74
N THR A 8 -29.88 6.84 -27.84
CA THR A 8 -29.60 6.71 -26.39
C THR A 8 -28.79 5.44 -26.08
N ILE A 9 -29.10 4.31 -26.72
CA ILE A 9 -28.32 3.07 -26.52
C ILE A 9 -26.89 3.25 -27.04
N LEU A 10 -26.70 3.91 -28.18
CA LEU A 10 -25.37 4.16 -28.73
C LEU A 10 -24.56 5.14 -27.87
N SER A 11 -25.18 6.14 -27.24
CA SER A 11 -24.50 7.01 -26.28
C SER A 11 -24.09 6.28 -25.01
N ASP A 12 -24.93 5.37 -24.51
CA ASP A 12 -24.66 4.62 -23.29
C ASP A 12 -23.52 3.61 -23.49
N VAL A 13 -23.49 2.92 -24.65
CA VAL A 13 -22.40 2.01 -25.02
C VAL A 13 -21.09 2.79 -25.25
N LEU A 14 -21.16 4.00 -25.83
CA LEU A 14 -19.99 4.87 -26.00
C LEU A 14 -19.43 5.35 -24.64
N ILE A 15 -20.30 5.69 -23.68
CA ILE A 15 -19.89 6.09 -22.33
C ILE A 15 -19.22 4.91 -21.61
N VAL A 16 -19.78 3.70 -21.69
CA VAL A 16 -19.17 2.49 -21.12
C VAL A 16 -17.83 2.21 -21.78
N TRP A 17 -17.73 2.33 -23.11
CA TRP A 17 -16.47 2.12 -23.84
C TRP A 17 -15.41 3.20 -23.53
N ILE A 18 -15.81 4.44 -23.29
CA ILE A 18 -14.91 5.51 -22.82
C ILE A 18 -14.44 5.24 -21.38
N LEU A 19 -15.33 4.78 -20.50
CA LEU A 19 -15.00 4.41 -19.12
C LEU A 19 -14.11 3.16 -19.04
N GLU A 20 -14.32 2.19 -19.93
CA GLU A 20 -13.48 1.00 -20.07
C GLU A 20 -12.15 1.29 -20.77
N SER A 21 -12.11 2.19 -21.77
CA SER A 21 -10.87 2.68 -22.36
C SER A 21 -10.02 3.43 -21.34
N ASN A 22 -10.62 4.22 -20.45
CA ASN A 22 -9.90 4.87 -19.34
C ASN A 22 -9.51 3.90 -18.20
N ARG A 23 -10.00 2.66 -18.21
CA ARG A 23 -9.62 1.60 -17.26
C ARG A 23 -8.40 0.79 -17.77
N GLY A 24 -7.98 0.99 -19.01
CA GLY A 24 -6.79 0.40 -19.62
C GLY A 24 -5.63 1.40 -19.70
N HIS A 25 -5.08 1.79 -18.55
CA HIS A 25 -3.72 2.33 -18.47
C HIS A 25 -2.99 1.73 -17.27
N GLN A 26 -2.82 0.41 -17.35
CA GLN A 26 -1.60 -0.21 -16.84
C GLN A 26 -0.50 0.14 -17.84
N GLU A 27 0.09 1.32 -17.69
CA GLU A 27 1.52 1.41 -17.96
C GLU A 27 2.19 0.66 -16.81
N GLY A 28 2.52 -0.61 -17.08
CA GLY A 28 3.63 -1.25 -16.40
C GLY A 28 4.89 -0.58 -16.90
N ASP A 29 5.36 0.42 -16.15
CA ASP A 29 6.78 0.72 -16.12
C ASP A 29 7.43 -0.37 -15.25
N ASP A 30 7.75 -1.49 -15.90
CA ASP A 30 8.74 -2.43 -15.40
C ASP A 30 10.10 -1.71 -15.37
N LEU A 31 10.31 -0.82 -14.39
CA LEU A 31 11.64 -0.44 -14.00
C LEU A 31 12.14 -1.50 -13.03
N ASP A 32 12.62 -2.58 -13.61
CA ASP A 32 13.63 -3.44 -13.01
C ASP A 32 14.74 -2.53 -12.49
N THR A 33 14.80 -2.38 -11.18
CA THR A 33 16.00 -1.87 -10.52
C THR A 33 16.30 -2.87 -9.43
N THR A 34 16.93 -3.96 -9.85
CA THR A 34 17.93 -4.64 -9.05
C THR A 34 18.92 -3.57 -8.55
N VAL A 35 18.61 -2.95 -7.42
CA VAL A 35 19.56 -2.11 -6.71
C VAL A 35 20.63 -3.07 -6.22
N ASP A 36 21.79 -3.00 -6.86
CA ASP A 36 23.03 -3.61 -6.40
C ASP A 36 23.20 -3.26 -4.92
N THR A 37 23.00 -4.26 -4.08
CA THR A 37 23.42 -4.18 -2.69
C THR A 37 24.94 -4.30 -2.72
N VAL A 38 25.62 -3.16 -2.76
CA VAL A 38 27.05 -3.10 -2.51
C VAL A 38 27.25 -3.66 -1.10
N LYS A 39 27.69 -4.92 -1.02
CA LYS A 39 28.19 -5.52 0.21
C LYS A 39 29.45 -4.74 0.57
N MET A 40 29.34 -3.88 1.58
CA MET A 40 30.50 -3.34 2.25
C MET A 40 31.19 -4.51 2.95
N ILE A 41 32.28 -4.98 2.37
CA ILE A 41 33.20 -5.93 3.00
C ILE A 41 34.00 -5.07 3.99
N ASP A 42 33.65 -5.14 5.26
CA ASP A 42 34.52 -4.65 6.32
C ASP A 42 35.59 -5.73 6.55
N SER A 43 36.75 -5.50 5.95
CA SER A 43 37.97 -6.22 6.29
C SER A 43 38.60 -5.54 7.50
N SER A 44 38.41 -6.12 8.68
CA SER A 44 39.33 -5.97 9.80
C SER A 44 39.47 -7.28 10.59
N ASP A 45 40.70 -7.52 11.00
CA ASP A 45 41.29 -8.81 11.34
C ASP A 45 40.90 -9.35 12.73
N ASP A 46 40.75 -10.68 12.79
CA ASP A 46 40.87 -11.67 13.88
C ASP A 46 40.87 -11.23 15.36
N GLU A 47 39.97 -11.84 16.16
CA GLU A 47 40.31 -12.60 17.39
C GLU A 47 39.15 -13.58 17.72
N ASP A 48 39.51 -14.82 18.02
CA ASP A 48 38.63 -15.98 18.22
C ASP A 48 37.72 -15.90 19.47
N LEU A 49 36.40 -15.97 19.30
CA LEU A 49 35.50 -16.57 20.29
C LEU A 49 34.38 -17.37 19.60
N LYS A 50 34.43 -18.70 19.77
CA LYS A 50 33.40 -19.64 19.34
C LYS A 50 32.17 -19.52 20.24
N ASP A 51 31.08 -18.98 19.70
CA ASP A 51 29.73 -19.35 20.12
C ASP A 51 28.95 -19.79 18.88
N ASN A 52 28.71 -21.10 18.80
CA ASN A 52 27.80 -21.72 17.84
C ASN A 52 26.37 -21.40 18.25
N ASP A 53 25.81 -20.33 17.72
CA ASP A 53 24.37 -20.25 17.47
C ASP A 53 24.15 -19.56 16.13
N CYS A 54 24.01 -20.37 15.08
CA CYS A 54 23.65 -19.91 13.75
C CYS A 54 22.17 -19.51 13.75
N PHE A 55 21.88 -18.31 14.23
CA PHE A 55 20.66 -17.64 13.82
C PHE A 55 20.91 -17.12 12.41
N GLU A 56 20.36 -17.80 11.41
CA GLU A 56 20.13 -17.20 10.11
C GLU A 56 19.20 -16.00 10.35
N LYS A 57 19.82 -14.81 10.49
CA LYS A 57 19.12 -13.54 10.43
C LYS A 57 18.61 -13.44 9.00
N ASP A 58 17.36 -13.85 8.81
CA ASP A 58 16.56 -13.39 7.70
C ASP A 58 16.38 -11.88 7.91
N ASP A 59 17.40 -11.12 7.49
CA ASP A 59 17.39 -9.66 7.40
C ASP A 59 16.34 -9.30 6.34
N SER A 60 15.07 -9.43 6.68
CA SER A 60 13.99 -8.88 5.89
C SER A 60 14.05 -7.36 6.07
N VAL A 61 15.00 -6.74 5.38
CA VAL A 61 15.07 -5.28 5.22
C VAL A 61 13.71 -4.86 4.70
N LEU A 62 12.92 -4.16 5.51
CA LEU A 62 11.58 -3.70 5.13
C LEU A 62 11.71 -2.87 3.86
N ARG A 63 11.22 -3.38 2.74
CA ARG A 63 11.30 -2.67 1.47
C ARG A 63 10.07 -1.78 1.35
N TYR A 64 10.19 -0.69 0.60
CA TYR A 64 9.05 0.19 0.33
C TYR A 64 7.86 -0.58 -0.29
N HIS A 65 8.15 -1.66 -1.02
CA HIS A 65 7.14 -2.52 -1.62
C HIS A 65 6.28 -3.30 -0.61
N ASP A 66 6.67 -3.36 0.66
CA ASP A 66 5.97 -4.07 1.74
C ASP A 66 4.91 -3.18 2.41
N LEU A 67 4.93 -1.87 2.16
CA LEU A 67 4.00 -0.88 2.74
C LEU A 67 2.64 -0.89 2.02
N LYS A 68 1.98 -2.05 2.04
CA LYS A 68 0.72 -2.33 1.36
C LYS A 68 -0.39 -2.67 2.35
N CYS A 69 -1.61 -2.30 1.98
CA CYS A 69 -2.81 -2.67 2.73
C CYS A 69 -3.00 -4.20 2.74
N SER A 70 -3.21 -4.78 3.92
CA SER A 70 -3.43 -6.23 4.08
C SER A 70 -4.66 -6.75 3.32
N VAL A 71 -5.65 -5.89 3.08
CA VAL A 71 -6.92 -6.22 2.42
C VAL A 71 -6.83 -6.09 0.90
N CYS A 72 -6.54 -4.88 0.37
CA CYS A 72 -6.52 -4.63 -1.07
C CYS A 72 -5.14 -4.74 -1.73
N LYS A 73 -4.10 -5.10 -0.95
CA LYS A 73 -2.70 -5.26 -1.40
C LYS A 73 -2.10 -4.07 -2.13
N SER A 74 -2.73 -2.90 -2.02
CA SER A 74 -2.28 -1.67 -2.67
C SER A 74 -1.45 -0.83 -1.71
N PHE A 75 -0.52 -0.07 -2.26
CA PHE A 75 0.34 0.85 -1.51
C PHE A 75 -0.45 1.87 -0.70
N TYR A 76 0.05 2.12 0.51
CA TYR A 76 -0.42 3.25 1.31
C TYR A 76 0.04 4.57 0.70
N HIS A 77 -0.77 5.61 0.88
CA HIS A 77 -0.43 6.93 0.38
C HIS A 77 -1.12 8.00 1.24
N GLU A 78 -0.40 9.06 1.56
CA GLU A 78 -0.94 10.17 2.34
C GLU A 78 -2.00 10.95 1.57
N SER A 79 -1.64 11.48 0.40
CA SER A 79 -2.48 12.37 -0.41
C SER A 79 -3.69 11.69 -1.07
N ILE A 80 -3.68 10.36 -1.23
CA ILE A 80 -4.79 9.63 -1.84
C ILE A 80 -5.73 9.16 -0.73
N LYS A 81 -6.87 9.84 -0.55
CA LYS A 81 -7.82 9.61 0.56
C LYS A 81 -8.18 8.14 0.79
N LYS A 82 -8.37 7.33 -0.28
CA LYS A 82 -8.70 5.90 -0.18
C LYS A 82 -7.52 5.01 0.23
N ARG A 83 -6.29 5.49 0.05
CA ARG A 83 -5.02 4.80 0.38
C ARG A 83 -4.40 5.27 1.70
N THR A 84 -4.97 6.29 2.35
CA THR A 84 -4.49 6.73 3.66
C THR A 84 -4.61 5.58 4.68
N PRO A 85 -3.53 5.20 5.38
CA PRO A 85 -3.56 4.16 6.41
C PRO A 85 -4.38 4.62 7.61
N LYS A 86 -5.29 3.78 8.07
CA LYS A 86 -6.17 3.97 9.23
C LYS A 86 -5.88 2.88 10.26
N LEU A 87 -5.75 3.29 11.52
CA LEU A 87 -5.60 2.39 12.67
C LEU A 87 -6.97 1.94 13.13
N LEU A 88 -7.12 0.63 13.24
CA LEU A 88 -8.20 -0.02 13.97
C LEU A 88 -7.90 0.04 15.49
N SER A 89 -8.92 -0.08 16.35
CA SER A 89 -8.74 -0.07 17.81
C SER A 89 -7.80 -1.18 18.31
N CYS A 90 -7.82 -2.32 17.64
CA CYS A 90 -6.91 -3.45 17.87
C CYS A 90 -5.45 -3.20 17.42
N GLY A 91 -5.13 -2.02 16.88
CA GLY A 91 -3.78 -1.65 16.42
C GLY A 91 -3.45 -2.04 14.97
N HIS A 92 -4.23 -2.92 14.34
CA HIS A 92 -4.02 -3.27 12.93
C HIS A 92 -4.34 -2.10 11.99
N THR A 93 -3.60 -2.01 10.89
CA THR A 93 -3.75 -0.93 9.91
C THR A 93 -4.40 -1.42 8.62
N VAL A 94 -5.40 -0.70 8.15
CA VAL A 94 -6.02 -0.90 6.81
C VAL A 94 -6.11 0.45 6.10
N CYS A 95 -6.21 0.48 4.77
CA CYS A 95 -6.42 1.76 4.10
C CYS A 95 -7.85 2.26 4.31
N SER A 96 -8.05 3.58 4.28
CA SER A 96 -9.36 4.24 4.47
C SER A 96 -10.47 3.69 3.57
N GLY A 97 -10.14 3.36 2.31
CA GLY A 97 -11.09 2.70 1.41
C GLY A 97 -11.53 1.31 1.88
N CYS A 98 -10.59 0.51 2.39
CA CYS A 98 -10.91 -0.80 2.97
C CYS A 98 -11.63 -0.67 4.30
N ALA A 99 -11.29 0.31 5.15
CA ALA A 99 -12.03 0.58 6.38
C ALA A 99 -13.50 0.88 6.09
N LYS A 100 -13.78 1.74 5.10
CA LYS A 100 -15.14 2.03 4.64
C LYS A 100 -15.86 0.78 4.11
N MET A 101 -15.15 -0.06 3.35
CA MET A 101 -15.71 -1.29 2.79
C MET A 101 -16.01 -2.36 3.85
N LEU A 102 -15.21 -2.42 4.91
CA LEU A 102 -15.38 -3.37 6.01
C LEU A 102 -16.45 -2.94 7.01
N PHE A 103 -16.84 -1.66 7.01
CA PHE A 103 -17.90 -1.13 7.85
C PHE A 103 -19.27 -1.65 7.38
N LYS A 104 -19.92 -2.44 8.21
CA LYS A 104 -21.26 -2.98 7.92
C LYS A 104 -22.31 -2.04 8.48
N LEU A 105 -23.07 -1.38 7.59
CA LEU A 105 -24.13 -0.44 7.98
C LEU A 105 -25.18 -1.07 8.89
N ASP A 106 -25.53 -2.33 8.67
CA ASP A 106 -26.58 -3.03 9.42
C ASP A 106 -26.23 -3.25 10.90
N TYR A 107 -24.93 -3.22 11.24
CA TYR A 107 -24.44 -3.54 12.59
C TYR A 107 -23.49 -2.50 13.18
N VAL A 108 -23.20 -1.42 12.44
CA VAL A 108 -22.39 -0.27 12.87
C VAL A 108 -21.00 -0.65 13.42
N TYR A 109 -20.44 -1.80 13.01
CA TYR A 109 -19.11 -2.23 13.44
C TYR A 109 -18.18 -2.53 12.27
N ILE A 110 -16.88 -2.55 12.58
CA ILE A 110 -15.82 -3.08 11.74
C ILE A 110 -15.25 -4.32 12.42
N GLN A 111 -15.16 -5.43 11.69
CA GLN A 111 -14.39 -6.58 12.15
C GLN A 111 -12.99 -6.52 11.56
N CYS A 112 -11.96 -6.59 12.41
CA CYS A 112 -10.58 -6.57 11.97
C CYS A 112 -10.30 -7.78 11.05
N PRO A 113 -9.77 -7.58 9.84
CA PRO A 113 -9.47 -8.68 8.92
C PRO A 113 -8.26 -9.53 9.36
N VAL A 114 -7.49 -9.06 10.34
CA VAL A 114 -6.27 -9.75 10.80
C VAL A 114 -6.55 -10.54 12.08
N CYS A 115 -6.98 -9.87 13.16
CA CYS A 115 -7.20 -10.51 14.47
C CYS A 115 -8.68 -10.81 14.77
N ARG A 116 -9.62 -10.45 13.88
CA ARG A 116 -11.08 -10.67 14.02
C ARG A 116 -11.76 -9.93 15.17
N GLU A 117 -11.05 -9.07 15.88
CA GLU A 117 -11.62 -8.18 16.90
C GLU A 117 -12.71 -7.28 16.29
N VAL A 118 -13.83 -7.15 17.00
CA VAL A 118 -14.97 -6.33 16.61
C VAL A 118 -14.82 -4.93 17.20
N ILE A 119 -15.03 -3.94 16.36
CA ILE A 119 -14.73 -2.54 16.64
C ILE A 119 -16.02 -1.76 16.41
N ASP A 120 -16.64 -1.33 17.51
CA ASP A 120 -17.90 -0.59 17.49
C ASP A 120 -17.63 0.91 17.36
N ILE A 121 -17.07 1.30 16.21
CA ILE A 121 -16.70 2.67 15.90
C ILE A 121 -16.91 2.90 14.40
N ASP A 122 -17.37 4.10 14.03
CA ASP A 122 -17.51 4.48 12.62
C ASP A 122 -16.12 4.57 11.95
N TYR A 123 -16.01 4.07 10.71
CA TYR A 123 -14.80 4.16 9.90
C TYR A 123 -14.28 5.60 9.71
N ILE A 124 -15.17 6.60 9.79
CA ILE A 124 -14.84 8.02 9.69
C ILE A 124 -13.94 8.44 10.87
N GLU A 125 -14.20 7.90 12.06
CA GLU A 125 -13.52 8.28 13.31
C GLU A 125 -12.14 7.64 13.48
N LEU A 126 -11.86 6.58 12.72
CA LEU A 126 -10.56 5.90 12.74
C LEU A 126 -9.41 6.89 12.52
N LYS A 127 -8.39 6.82 13.37
CA LYS A 127 -7.23 7.71 13.30
C LYS A 127 -6.29 7.27 12.18
N LYS A 128 -5.58 8.23 11.59
CA LYS A 128 -4.51 7.93 10.62
C LYS A 128 -3.36 7.25 11.35
N ASN A 129 -2.67 6.34 10.68
CA ASN A 129 -1.38 5.83 11.17
C ASN A 129 -0.26 6.81 10.78
N TYR A 130 -0.01 7.83 11.61
CA TYR A 130 1.01 8.84 11.33
C TYR A 130 2.44 8.29 11.36
N ALA A 131 2.72 7.28 12.19
CA ALA A 131 4.02 6.63 12.23
C ALA A 131 4.35 5.95 10.90
N LEU A 132 3.40 5.17 10.36
CA LEU A 132 3.54 4.55 9.04
C LEU A 132 3.66 5.59 7.92
N LEU A 133 2.90 6.69 7.99
CA LEU A 133 3.02 7.79 7.02
C LEU A 133 4.40 8.46 7.08
N GLY A 134 4.98 8.65 8.26
CA GLY A 134 6.33 9.17 8.45
C GLY A 134 7.37 8.29 7.76
N ILE A 135 7.32 6.97 8.00
CA ILE A 135 8.22 6.00 7.34
C ILE A 135 8.06 6.07 5.81
N ILE A 136 6.83 6.09 5.29
CA ILE A 136 6.57 6.21 3.84
C ILE A 136 7.17 7.50 3.27
N GLN A 137 7.11 8.60 4.03
CA GLN A 137 7.61 9.90 3.59
C GLN A 137 9.14 9.93 3.57
N GLU A 138 9.80 9.40 4.60
CA GLU A 138 11.26 9.28 4.69
C GLU A 138 11.81 8.44 3.53
N MET A 139 11.26 7.24 3.30
CA MET A 139 11.67 6.39 2.18
C MET A 139 11.48 7.06 0.80
N LYS A 140 10.46 7.92 0.65
CA LYS A 140 10.25 8.69 -0.58
C LYS A 140 11.28 9.80 -0.78
N GLN A 141 11.82 10.36 0.30
CA GLN A 141 12.87 11.39 0.25
C GLN A 141 14.20 10.76 -0.15
N ASP A 142 14.56 9.63 0.46
CA ASP A 142 15.79 8.89 0.14
C ASP A 142 15.85 8.50 -1.34
N LYS A 143 14.75 7.99 -1.89
CA LYS A 143 14.66 7.65 -3.31
C LYS A 143 14.92 8.85 -4.23
N LYS A 144 14.41 10.03 -3.86
CA LYS A 144 14.63 11.27 -4.64
C LYS A 144 16.08 11.73 -4.56
N MET A 145 16.70 11.66 -3.38
CA MET A 145 18.10 12.05 -3.20
C MET A 145 19.05 11.16 -4.00
N VAL A 146 18.83 9.84 -3.99
CA VAL A 146 19.62 8.89 -4.79
C VAL A 146 19.47 9.19 -6.28
N GLN A 147 18.24 9.40 -6.78
CA GLN A 147 18.00 9.72 -8.18
C GLN A 147 18.66 11.03 -8.63
N GLN A 148 18.70 12.04 -7.76
CA GLN A 148 19.37 13.32 -8.03
C GLN A 148 20.90 13.23 -8.01
N SER A 149 21.47 12.31 -7.24
CA SER A 149 22.93 12.10 -7.19
C SER A 149 23.49 11.36 -8.41
N LEU A 150 22.61 10.72 -9.20
CA LEU A 150 22.95 9.93 -10.39
C LEU A 150 22.74 10.69 -11.71
N SER A 151 22.21 11.93 -11.65
CA SER A 151 21.94 12.82 -12.78
C SER A 151 22.90 14.00 -12.81
#